data_AF-A0A9D6EB55-F1
#
_entry.id   AF-A0A9D6EB55-F1
#
_cell.length_a   1.000
_cell.length_b   1.000
_cell.length_c   1.000
_cell.angle_alpha   90.00
_cell.angle_beta   90.00
_cell.angle_gamma   90.00
#
_symmetry.space_group_name_H-M   'P 1'
#
loop_
_entity.id
_entity.type
_entity.pdbx_description
1 polymer ?
#
loop_
_entity_poly.entity_id
_entity_poly.type
_entity_poly.pdbx_seq_one_letter_code
_entity_poly.pdbx_strand_id
1 'polypeptide(L)'
;KMGWSGGGHMTNKIITFTSRFKAAASGAGAANWISMYAQSDVRFPRTPWFGGTPWQQGAPIDVYWENSPLKYVANVRTPTIFFVGEEDPRVPKPQSVEMYRALKSSGVPTHLYVAPREPHGWGELRHQLFKMNVELAWFEKYVTGREYVWEKAPGEEQAATAGVSSRP
;
A
#
# COMPACT_ATOMS: atom_id res chain seq x y z
N LYS A 1 -11.72 3.77 -0.71
CA LYS A 1 -11.56 2.43 -0.08
C LYS A 1 -10.14 2.31 0.45
N MET A 2 -9.95 1.83 1.68
CA MET A 2 -8.60 1.62 2.22
C MET A 2 -8.46 0.26 2.90
N GLY A 3 -7.22 -0.20 3.05
CA GLY A 3 -6.87 -1.38 3.82
C GLY A 3 -5.36 -1.62 3.93
N TRP A 4 -4.98 -2.40 4.94
CA TRP A 4 -3.60 -2.81 5.22
C TRP A 4 -3.46 -4.34 5.18
N SER A 5 -2.32 -4.88 4.77
CA SER A 5 -2.06 -6.32 4.72
C SER A 5 -3.09 -7.07 3.84
N GLY A 6 -3.79 -8.07 4.37
CA GLY A 6 -4.93 -8.71 3.70
C GLY A 6 -6.00 -7.70 3.22
N GLY A 7 -6.22 -6.62 3.97
CA GLY A 7 -7.08 -5.51 3.54
C GLY A 7 -6.50 -4.68 2.39
N GLY A 8 -5.17 -4.58 2.29
CA GLY A 8 -4.46 -3.98 1.16
C GLY A 8 -4.61 -4.83 -0.10
N HIS A 9 -4.44 -6.16 0.03
CA HIS A 9 -4.74 -7.10 -1.05
C HIS A 9 -6.18 -6.96 -1.55
N MET A 10 -7.16 -6.96 -0.64
CA MET A 10 -8.57 -6.77 -1.00
C MET A 10 -8.85 -5.39 -1.62
N THR A 11 -8.12 -4.36 -1.20
CA THR A 11 -8.20 -3.03 -1.83
C THR A 11 -7.65 -3.07 -3.25
N ASN A 12 -6.49 -3.69 -3.48
CA ASN A 12 -5.93 -3.90 -4.82
C ASN A 12 -6.88 -4.71 -5.70
N LYS A 13 -7.50 -5.75 -5.16
CA LYS A 13 -8.42 -6.63 -5.89
C LYS A 13 -9.71 -5.91 -6.24
N ILE A 14 -10.34 -5.21 -5.30
CA ILE A 14 -11.67 -4.63 -5.56
C ILE A 14 -11.63 -3.50 -6.60
N ILE A 15 -10.56 -2.70 -6.65
CA ILE A 15 -10.41 -1.63 -7.64
C ILE A 15 -10.22 -2.15 -9.08
N THR A 16 -9.95 -3.44 -9.28
CA THR A 16 -9.89 -4.05 -10.62
C THR A 16 -11.27 -4.47 -11.13
N PHE A 17 -12.27 -4.57 -10.26
CA PHE A 17 -13.63 -5.01 -10.61
C PHE A 17 -14.66 -3.88 -10.62
N THR A 18 -14.36 -2.74 -10.01
CA THR A 18 -15.31 -1.64 -9.93
C THR A 18 -14.64 -0.27 -9.84
N SER A 19 -15.32 0.72 -10.44
CA SER A 19 -14.99 2.15 -10.36
C SER A 19 -15.85 2.92 -9.36
N ARG A 20 -16.65 2.24 -8.51
CA ARG A 20 -17.52 2.88 -7.51
C ARG A 20 -16.77 3.72 -6.47
N PHE A 21 -15.47 3.49 -6.30
CA PHE A 21 -14.65 4.23 -5.34
C PHE A 21 -13.97 5.41 -6.04
N LYS A 22 -14.17 6.63 -5.51
CA LYS A 22 -13.48 7.83 -6.01
C LYS A 22 -11.96 7.83 -5.76
N ALA A 23 -11.51 7.13 -4.72
CA ALA A 23 -10.11 7.00 -4.37
C ALA A 23 -9.85 5.72 -3.56
N ALA A 24 -8.61 5.24 -3.59
CA ALA A 24 -8.17 4.10 -2.80
C ALA A 24 -6.79 4.30 -2.15
N ALA A 25 -6.55 3.58 -1.05
CA ALA A 25 -5.27 3.50 -0.36
C ALA A 25 -4.96 2.05 0.01
N SER A 26 -3.80 1.53 -0.42
CA SER A 26 -3.41 0.15 -0.20
C SER A 26 -2.06 0.10 0.50
N GLY A 27 -2.06 -0.38 1.75
CA GLY A 27 -0.85 -0.56 2.53
C GLY A 27 -0.45 -2.02 2.65
N ALA A 28 0.82 -2.35 2.41
CA ALA A 28 1.36 -3.71 2.47
C ALA A 28 0.43 -4.75 1.81
N GLY A 29 -0.08 -4.44 0.60
CA GLY A 29 -1.08 -5.24 -0.07
C GLY A 29 -0.47 -6.15 -1.15
N ALA A 30 -0.81 -7.45 -1.13
CA ALA A 30 -0.35 -8.39 -2.14
C ALA A 30 -0.92 -8.06 -3.53
N ALA A 31 -0.08 -8.22 -4.57
CA ALA A 31 -0.37 -7.90 -5.96
C ALA A 31 -0.28 -9.11 -6.89
N ASN A 32 0.71 -9.97 -6.65
CA ASN A 32 1.00 -11.16 -7.42
C ASN A 32 1.29 -12.32 -6.46
N TRP A 33 0.34 -13.24 -6.35
CA TRP A 33 0.44 -14.36 -5.42
C TRP A 33 1.57 -15.34 -5.78
N ILE A 34 2.00 -15.40 -7.05
CA ILE A 34 3.11 -16.25 -7.49
C ILE A 34 4.41 -15.73 -6.89
N SER A 35 4.74 -14.45 -7.10
CA SER A 35 5.95 -13.85 -6.53
C SER A 35 5.85 -13.71 -5.01
N MET A 36 4.67 -13.43 -4.47
CA MET A 36 4.42 -13.37 -3.02
C MET A 36 4.75 -14.68 -2.31
N TYR A 37 4.48 -15.83 -2.94
CA TYR A 37 4.83 -17.13 -2.35
C TYR A 37 6.35 -17.26 -2.17
N ALA A 38 7.15 -16.76 -3.12
CA ALA A 38 8.61 -16.77 -3.02
C ALA A 38 9.16 -15.79 -1.98
N GLN A 39 8.46 -14.67 -1.78
CA GLN A 39 8.97 -13.51 -1.04
C GLN A 39 8.58 -13.51 0.45
N SER A 40 7.41 -14.07 0.79
CA SER A 40 6.81 -13.92 2.13
C SER A 40 7.38 -14.89 3.18
N ASP A 41 7.57 -14.37 4.40
CA ASP A 41 7.90 -15.14 5.61
C ASP A 41 6.84 -16.20 5.98
N VAL A 42 5.57 -15.95 5.67
CA VAL A 42 4.42 -16.80 6.04
C VAL A 42 3.73 -17.47 4.84
N ARG A 43 4.50 -17.93 3.86
CA ARG A 43 3.96 -18.58 2.65
C ARG A 43 3.26 -19.91 2.93
N PHE A 44 3.79 -20.74 3.84
CA PHE A 44 3.34 -22.13 4.00
C PHE A 44 1.88 -22.29 4.44
N PRO A 45 1.37 -21.53 5.44
CA PRO A 45 -0.02 -21.67 5.89
C PRO A 45 -1.06 -21.35 4.81
N ARG A 46 -0.69 -20.62 3.75
CA ARG A 46 -1.58 -20.27 2.64
C ARG A 46 -1.62 -21.31 1.53
N THR A 47 -0.64 -22.22 1.49
CA THR A 47 -0.53 -23.24 0.44
C THR A 47 -1.82 -24.04 0.23
N PRO A 48 -2.55 -24.48 1.29
CA PRO A 48 -3.81 -25.20 1.11
C PRO A 48 -4.90 -24.37 0.43
N TRP A 49 -4.90 -23.04 0.61
CA TRP A 49 -5.91 -22.15 0.00
C TRP A 49 -5.77 -22.05 -1.51
N PHE A 50 -4.56 -22.30 -2.03
CA PHE A 50 -4.27 -22.32 -3.46
C PHE A 50 -4.24 -23.75 -4.03
N GLY A 51 -4.43 -24.78 -3.21
CA GLY A 51 -4.40 -26.19 -3.64
C GLY A 51 -2.99 -26.77 -3.83
N GLY A 52 -1.94 -26.10 -3.37
CA GLY A 52 -0.56 -26.55 -3.56
C GLY A 52 0.45 -25.42 -3.70
N THR A 53 1.72 -25.78 -3.86
CA THR A 53 2.80 -24.81 -4.09
C THR A 53 2.81 -24.36 -5.57
N PRO A 54 3.32 -23.16 -5.90
CA PRO A 54 3.34 -22.69 -7.29
C PRO A 54 4.42 -23.35 -8.17
N TRP A 55 5.24 -24.26 -7.62
CA TRP A 55 6.39 -24.87 -8.34
C TRP A 55 6.37 -26.40 -8.37
N GLN A 56 5.44 -27.03 -7.67
CA GLN A 56 5.31 -28.49 -7.72
C GLN A 56 4.89 -28.98 -9.11
N GLN A 57 5.12 -30.26 -9.38
CA GLN A 57 4.53 -30.90 -10.55
C GLN A 57 2.99 -30.81 -10.45
N GLY A 58 2.35 -30.32 -11.52
CA GLY A 58 0.92 -30.03 -11.51
C GLY A 58 0.54 -28.84 -10.62
N ALA A 59 1.42 -27.85 -10.47
CA ALA A 59 1.16 -26.65 -9.68
C ALA A 59 -0.14 -25.94 -10.11
N PRO A 60 -0.97 -25.48 -9.15
CA PRO A 60 -2.21 -24.76 -9.42
C PRO A 60 -1.93 -23.27 -9.76
N ILE A 61 -1.01 -23.03 -10.71
CA ILE A 61 -0.48 -21.68 -11.01
C ILE A 61 -1.59 -20.72 -11.46
N ASP A 62 -2.61 -21.22 -12.14
CA ASP A 62 -3.77 -20.44 -12.58
C ASP A 62 -4.56 -19.90 -11.39
N VAL A 63 -4.69 -20.67 -10.30
CA VAL A 63 -5.38 -20.23 -9.07
C VAL A 63 -4.62 -19.06 -8.44
N TYR A 64 -3.28 -19.12 -8.40
CA TYR A 64 -2.45 -18.02 -7.93
C TYR A 64 -2.66 -16.77 -8.80
N TRP A 65 -2.63 -16.92 -10.12
CA TRP A 65 -2.76 -15.80 -11.04
C TRP A 65 -4.17 -15.19 -11.06
N GLU A 66 -5.21 -16.01 -11.02
CA GLU A 66 -6.62 -15.57 -10.95
C GLU A 66 -6.94 -14.77 -9.70
N ASN A 67 -6.30 -15.10 -8.59
CA ASN A 67 -6.46 -14.37 -7.34
C ASN A 67 -5.53 -13.15 -7.25
N SER A 68 -4.57 -12.99 -8.15
CA SER A 68 -3.66 -11.84 -8.18
C SER A 68 -4.36 -10.58 -8.72
N PRO A 69 -4.35 -9.46 -7.99
CA PRO A 69 -4.86 -8.18 -8.52
C PRO A 69 -4.13 -7.74 -9.79
N LEU A 70 -2.83 -8.04 -9.89
CA LEU A 70 -2.00 -7.63 -11.03
C LEU A 70 -2.53 -8.18 -12.37
N LYS A 71 -3.15 -9.37 -12.37
CA LYS A 71 -3.80 -9.95 -13.56
C LYS A 71 -4.83 -9.02 -14.20
N TYR A 72 -5.53 -8.23 -13.39
CA TYR A 72 -6.65 -7.39 -13.81
C TYR A 72 -6.32 -5.89 -13.72
N VAL A 73 -5.05 -5.53 -13.56
CA VAL A 73 -4.64 -4.14 -13.29
C VAL A 73 -5.00 -3.17 -14.41
N ALA A 74 -5.11 -3.66 -15.66
CA ALA A 74 -5.53 -2.87 -16.81
C ALA A 74 -6.95 -2.28 -16.69
N ASN A 75 -7.78 -2.82 -15.78
CA ASN A 75 -9.14 -2.33 -15.52
C ASN A 75 -9.19 -1.19 -14.49
N VAL A 76 -8.08 -0.93 -13.79
CA VAL A 76 -8.07 0.05 -12.71
C VAL A 76 -8.21 1.45 -13.28
N ARG A 77 -9.16 2.22 -12.73
CA ARG A 77 -9.35 3.66 -13.02
C ARG A 77 -9.28 4.53 -11.76
N THR A 78 -9.41 3.90 -10.59
CA THR A 78 -9.46 4.57 -9.30
C THR A 78 -8.09 5.14 -8.90
N PRO A 79 -7.96 6.45 -8.62
CA PRO A 79 -6.77 7.03 -8.02
C PRO A 79 -6.35 6.25 -6.77
N THR A 80 -5.14 5.70 -6.76
CA THR A 80 -4.69 4.79 -5.69
C THR A 80 -3.31 5.17 -5.16
N ILE A 81 -3.21 5.35 -3.85
CA ILE A 81 -1.95 5.53 -3.14
C ILE A 81 -1.50 4.22 -2.48
N PHE A 82 -0.20 3.95 -2.48
CA PHE A 82 0.41 2.74 -1.95
C PHE A 82 1.38 3.06 -0.80
N PHE A 83 1.41 2.19 0.21
CA PHE A 83 2.31 2.28 1.36
C PHE A 83 2.96 0.92 1.63
N VAL A 84 4.26 0.90 1.95
CA VAL A 84 4.95 -0.33 2.37
C VAL A 84 6.14 0.00 3.27
N GLY A 85 6.44 -0.89 4.21
CA GLY A 85 7.72 -0.84 4.94
C GLY A 85 8.86 -1.35 4.07
N GLU A 86 10.03 -0.72 4.13
CA GLU A 86 11.20 -1.17 3.37
C GLU A 86 11.65 -2.58 3.77
N GLU A 87 11.47 -2.93 5.05
CA GLU A 87 11.90 -4.19 5.66
C GLU A 87 10.72 -5.14 5.90
N ASP A 88 9.59 -4.95 5.22
CA ASP A 88 8.41 -5.81 5.36
C ASP A 88 8.71 -7.25 4.88
N PRO A 89 8.81 -8.25 5.78
CA PRO A 89 9.05 -9.64 5.38
C PRO A 89 7.74 -10.37 5.04
N ARG A 90 6.61 -9.77 5.39
CA ARG A 90 5.27 -10.34 5.33
C ARG A 90 4.64 -10.13 3.98
N VAL A 91 4.61 -8.88 3.51
CA VAL A 91 4.19 -8.48 2.16
C VAL A 91 5.29 -7.60 1.56
N PRO A 92 6.34 -8.19 0.98
CA PRO A 92 7.53 -7.43 0.62
C PRO A 92 7.30 -6.34 -0.42
N LYS A 93 8.13 -5.28 -0.35
CA LYS A 93 8.11 -4.08 -1.20
C LYS A 93 7.79 -4.33 -2.68
N PRO A 94 8.33 -5.36 -3.37
CA PRO A 94 8.01 -5.62 -4.77
C PRO A 94 6.50 -5.67 -5.07
N GLN A 95 5.68 -6.19 -4.16
CA GLN A 95 4.22 -6.26 -4.35
C GLN A 95 3.60 -4.86 -4.54
N SER A 96 4.03 -3.88 -3.74
CA SER A 96 3.55 -2.50 -3.87
C SER A 96 4.16 -1.80 -5.08
N VAL A 97 5.42 -2.10 -5.41
CA VAL A 97 6.09 -1.56 -6.60
C VAL A 97 5.42 -2.03 -7.90
N GLU A 98 5.03 -3.31 -7.98
CA GLU A 98 4.34 -3.88 -9.15
C GLU A 98 3.03 -3.13 -9.44
N MET A 99 2.17 -2.97 -8.43
CA MET A 99 0.91 -2.23 -8.58
C MET A 99 1.13 -0.76 -8.93
N TYR A 100 2.04 -0.08 -8.22
CA TYR A 100 2.37 1.32 -8.49
C TYR A 100 2.84 1.52 -9.93
N ARG A 101 3.78 0.71 -10.40
CA ARG A 101 4.30 0.82 -11.77
C ARG A 101 3.23 0.55 -12.81
N ALA A 102 2.36 -0.44 -12.60
CA ALA A 102 1.27 -0.76 -13.51
C ALA A 102 0.21 0.35 -13.60
N LEU A 103 -0.15 0.97 -12.47
CA LEU A 103 -1.06 2.13 -12.47
C LEU A 103 -0.40 3.35 -13.12
N LYS A 104 0.88 3.60 -12.79
CA LYS A 104 1.65 4.72 -13.33
C LYS A 104 1.77 4.62 -14.85
N SER A 105 2.06 3.43 -15.40
CA SER A 105 2.14 3.20 -16.84
C SER A 105 0.80 3.36 -17.55
N SER A 106 -0.31 3.13 -16.85
CA SER A 106 -1.68 3.26 -17.38
C SER A 106 -2.26 4.66 -17.21
N GLY A 107 -1.48 5.63 -16.74
CA GLY A 107 -1.94 7.01 -16.51
C GLY A 107 -2.90 7.18 -15.33
N VAL A 108 -3.08 6.15 -14.50
CA VAL A 108 -3.94 6.24 -13.31
C VAL A 108 -3.21 7.07 -12.25
N PRO A 109 -3.84 8.08 -11.63
CA PRO A 109 -3.19 8.86 -10.58
C PRO A 109 -2.77 7.96 -9.42
N THR A 110 -1.47 7.97 -9.10
CA THR A 110 -0.91 7.07 -8.10
C THR A 110 0.36 7.63 -7.46
N HIS A 111 0.67 7.14 -6.26
CA HIS A 111 1.92 7.39 -5.55
C HIS A 111 2.30 6.15 -4.73
N LEU A 112 3.59 5.93 -4.49
CA LEU A 112 4.11 4.88 -3.62
C LEU A 112 5.02 5.49 -2.56
N TYR A 113 4.72 5.25 -1.29
CA TYR A 113 5.59 5.58 -0.17
C TYR A 113 6.22 4.32 0.40
N VAL A 114 7.55 4.32 0.48
CA VAL A 114 8.34 3.27 1.10
C VAL A 114 8.92 3.85 2.38
N ALA A 115 8.51 3.34 3.54
CA ALA A 115 9.02 3.82 4.81
C ALA A 115 10.32 3.09 5.18
N PRO A 116 11.45 3.79 5.31
CA PRO A 116 12.73 3.16 5.63
C PRO A 116 12.72 2.60 7.05
N ARG A 117 13.40 1.46 7.27
CA ARG A 117 13.48 0.73 8.56
C ARG A 117 12.15 0.19 9.10
N GLU A 118 11.05 0.34 8.35
CA GLU A 118 9.75 -0.13 8.81
C GLU A 118 9.48 -1.58 8.37
N PRO A 119 8.96 -2.43 9.28
CA PRO A 119 8.53 -3.78 8.95
C PRO A 119 7.07 -3.78 8.44
N HIS A 120 6.37 -4.91 8.57
CA HIS A 120 5.00 -5.06 8.09
C HIS A 120 3.98 -4.12 8.75
N GLY A 121 4.20 -3.74 10.00
CA GLY A 121 3.45 -2.69 10.68
C GLY A 121 4.42 -1.58 11.04
N TRP A 122 4.10 -0.35 10.65
CA TRP A 122 5.00 0.77 10.92
C TRP A 122 5.03 1.08 12.42
N GLY A 123 6.23 1.08 13.02
CA GLY A 123 6.44 1.32 14.44
C GLY A 123 6.86 2.75 14.78
N GLU A 124 7.57 3.45 13.89
CA GLU A 124 8.02 4.81 14.18
C GLU A 124 6.85 5.80 14.06
N LEU A 125 6.56 6.52 15.15
CA LEU A 125 5.42 7.47 15.22
C LEU A 125 5.45 8.53 14.12
N ARG A 126 6.64 8.99 13.72
CA ARG A 126 6.80 9.94 12.60
C ARG A 126 6.32 9.37 11.27
N HIS A 127 6.59 8.09 11.00
CA HIS A 127 6.12 7.46 9.77
C HIS A 127 4.62 7.21 9.82
N GLN A 128 4.08 6.84 10.99
CA GLN A 128 2.64 6.71 11.18
C GLN A 128 1.90 8.04 10.95
N LEU A 129 2.36 9.13 11.57
CA LEU A 129 1.79 10.46 11.38
C LEU A 129 1.87 10.91 9.91
N PHE A 130 3.05 10.73 9.29
CA PHE A 130 3.22 11.00 7.86
C PHE A 130 2.22 10.20 7.00
N LYS A 131 2.06 8.90 7.27
CA LYS A 131 1.08 8.06 6.57
C LYS A 131 -0.33 8.63 6.68
N MET A 132 -0.75 8.95 7.90
CA MET A 132 -2.09 9.49 8.17
C MET A 132 -2.32 10.78 7.39
N ASN A 133 -1.39 11.73 7.47
CA ASN A 133 -1.48 13.00 6.78
C ASN A 133 -1.60 12.84 5.25
N VAL A 134 -0.73 12.00 4.68
CA VAL A 134 -0.71 11.78 3.24
C VAL A 134 -1.95 11.01 2.76
N GLU A 135 -2.42 10.03 3.53
CA GLU A 135 -3.63 9.27 3.21
C GLU A 135 -4.88 10.16 3.28
N LEU A 136 -5.01 11.00 4.31
CA LEU A 136 -6.09 11.98 4.43
C LEU A 136 -6.03 13.01 3.30
N ALA A 137 -4.85 13.56 2.99
CA ALA A 137 -4.68 14.47 1.85
C ALA A 137 -5.08 13.82 0.51
N TRP A 138 -4.77 12.53 0.33
CA TRP A 138 -5.19 11.79 -0.86
C TRP A 138 -6.72 11.70 -0.95
N PHE A 139 -7.38 11.33 0.14
CA PHE A 139 -8.84 11.22 0.16
C PHE A 139 -9.54 12.58 0.03
N GLU A 140 -9.08 13.63 0.70
CA GLU A 140 -9.63 14.98 0.54
C GLU A 140 -9.54 15.43 -0.93
N LYS A 141 -8.37 15.29 -1.55
CA LYS A 141 -8.17 15.68 -2.95
C LYS A 141 -9.14 14.99 -3.92
N TYR A 142 -9.28 13.65 -3.83
CA TYR A 142 -10.02 12.88 -4.84
C TYR A 142 -11.48 12.60 -4.49
N VAL A 143 -11.85 12.64 -3.20
CA VAL A 143 -13.23 12.35 -2.75
C VAL A 143 -14.04 13.63 -2.58
N THR A 144 -13.46 14.64 -1.91
CA THR A 144 -14.14 15.88 -1.51
C THR A 144 -13.74 17.08 -2.37
N GLY A 145 -12.57 17.02 -3.03
CA GLY A 145 -12.02 18.14 -3.79
C GLY A 145 -11.39 19.23 -2.93
N ARG A 146 -11.07 18.94 -1.65
CA ARG A 146 -10.50 19.92 -0.72
C ARG A 146 -9.00 19.68 -0.53
N GLU A 147 -8.32 20.71 -0.05
CA GLU A 147 -6.98 20.56 0.50
C GLU A 147 -7.04 20.11 1.95
N TYR A 148 -6.06 19.31 2.36
CA TYR A 148 -5.91 18.82 3.72
C TYR A 148 -4.76 19.55 4.41
N VAL A 149 -5.03 20.10 5.59
CA VAL A 149 -4.01 20.69 6.47
C VAL A 149 -3.38 19.55 7.28
N TRP A 150 -2.06 19.43 7.22
CA TRP A 150 -1.35 18.34 7.88
C TRP A 150 -1.33 18.51 9.39
N GLU A 151 -1.62 17.43 10.11
CA GLU A 151 -1.41 17.35 11.55
C GLU A 151 0.08 17.35 11.85
N LYS A 152 0.47 18.08 12.90
CA LYS A 152 1.85 18.20 13.34
C LYS A 152 2.15 17.22 14.46
N ALA A 153 3.43 16.92 14.66
CA ALA A 153 3.80 16.12 15.82
C ALA A 153 3.53 16.93 17.11
N PRO A 154 3.05 16.29 18.19
CA PRO A 154 2.89 16.97 19.47
C PRO A 154 4.19 17.66 19.90
N GLY A 155 4.12 18.96 20.23
CA GLY A 155 5.28 19.77 20.64
C GLY A 155 5.92 20.63 19.55
N GLU A 156 5.60 20.45 18.26
CA GLU A 156 6.13 21.31 17.20
C GLU A 156 5.57 22.74 17.23
N GLU A 157 4.37 22.96 17.81
CA GLU A 157 3.83 24.31 18.05
C GLU A 157 4.62 25.11 19.08
N GLN A 158 5.26 24.43 20.05
CA GLN A 158 6.09 25.06 21.09
C GLN A 158 7.47 25.46 20.56
N ALA A 159 8.01 24.71 19.59
CA ALA A 159 9.27 25.06 18.93
C ALA A 159 9.14 26.31 18.04
N ALA A 160 7.98 26.52 17.40
CA ALA A 160 7.71 27.71 16.60
C ALA A 160 7.50 28.99 17.44
N THR A 161 7.06 28.84 18.70
CA THR A 161 6.86 29.96 19.64
C THR A 161 8.09 30.25 20.50
N ALA A 162 9.03 29.31 20.63
CA ALA A 162 10.32 29.53 21.30
C ALA A 162 11.36 30.27 20.44
N GLY A 163 10.97 30.74 19.25
CA GLY A 163 11.79 31.53 18.33
C GLY A 163 11.94 33.00 18.72
N VAL A 164 12.31 33.33 19.97
CA VAL A 164 12.97 34.60 20.32
C VAL A 164 13.92 34.36 21.49
N SER A 165 15.22 34.28 21.19
CA SER A 165 16.23 35.12 21.83
C SER A 165 17.55 34.89 21.13
N SER A 166 17.97 35.90 20.37
CA SER A 166 19.33 36.06 19.89
C SER A 166 20.35 35.93 21.03
N ARG A 167 21.46 35.26 20.68
CA ARG A 167 22.85 35.34 21.16
C ARG A 167 23.22 36.49 22.13
N PRO A 168 24.27 36.26 22.93
CA PRO A 168 25.62 36.66 22.50
C PRO A 168 26.46 35.51 21.93
#